data_AF-A0A2G7GH65-F1
#
_entry.id   AF-A0A2G7GH65-F1
#
_cell.length_a   1.000
_cell.length_b   1.000
_cell.length_c   1.000
_cell.angle_alpha   90.00
_cell.angle_beta   90.00
_cell.angle_gamma   90.00
#
_symmetry.space_group_name_H-M   'P 1'
#
loop_
_entity.id
_entity.type
_entity.pdbx_description
1 polymer ?
#
loop_
_entity_poly.entity_id
_entity_poly.type
_entity_poly.pdbx_seq_one_letter_code
_entity_poly.pdbx_strand_id
1 'polypeptide(L)' 'MAELDLTMESKEDRRHVQDKQLSQNHILIQNLIRAGVPSEEAYQVAPLLKKVQRSPDEEALVKKVWLRVRSQ' A
#
# COMPACT_ATOMS: atom_id res chain seq x y z
N MET A 1 -21.24 -30.77 24.65
CA MET A 1 -20.61 -29.44 24.78
C MET A 1 -19.70 -29.28 23.59
N ALA A 2 -20.04 -28.34 22.71
CA ALA A 2 -19.40 -28.18 21.41
C ALA A 2 -18.19 -27.25 21.54
N GLU A 3 -16.99 -27.80 21.51
CA GLU A 3 -15.74 -27.05 21.31
C GLU A 3 -15.32 -27.17 19.84
N LEU A 4 -16.11 -26.55 18.95
CA LEU A 4 -15.77 -26.39 17.54
C LEU A 4 -16.23 -24.98 17.17
N ASP A 5 -15.27 -24.09 16.90
CA ASP A 5 -15.32 -23.04 15.85
C ASP A 5 -14.46 -21.78 16.10
N LEU A 6 -13.72 -21.66 17.21
CA LEU A 6 -12.89 -20.45 17.42
C LEU A 6 -11.63 -20.36 16.52
N THR A 7 -11.29 -21.40 15.75
CA THR A 7 -10.12 -21.40 14.86
C THR A 7 -10.42 -21.16 13.38
N MET A 8 -11.69 -21.21 12.95
CA MET A 8 -12.08 -20.90 11.56
C MET A 8 -12.28 -19.40 11.33
N GLU A 9 -12.82 -18.66 12.31
CA GLU A 9 -13.02 -17.20 12.21
C GLU A 9 -11.72 -16.42 11.94
N SER A 10 -10.58 -16.87 12.48
CA SER A 10 -9.30 -16.17 12.30
C SER A 10 -8.68 -16.30 10.90
N LYS A 11 -9.10 -17.28 10.08
CA LYS A 11 -8.52 -17.49 8.74
C LYS A 11 -9.26 -16.74 7.64
N GLU A 12 -10.57 -16.56 7.77
CA GLU A 12 -11.35 -15.76 6.82
C GLU A 12 -11.09 -14.26 6.99
N ASP A 13 -10.97 -13.78 8.23
CA ASP A 13 -10.67 -12.37 8.49
C ASP A 13 -9.29 -11.97 7.94
N ARG A 14 -8.27 -12.82 8.14
CA ARG A 14 -6.92 -12.58 7.60
C ARG A 14 -6.88 -12.56 6.07
N ARG A 15 -7.69 -13.37 5.38
CA ARG A 15 -7.78 -13.33 3.91
C ARG A 15 -8.45 -12.04 3.44
N HIS A 16 -9.55 -11.63 4.08
CA HIS A 16 -10.22 -10.38 3.76
C HIS A 16 -9.32 -9.16 3.99
N VAL A 17 -8.54 -9.13 5.08
CA VAL A 17 -7.58 -8.04 5.35
C VAL A 17 -6.49 -7.99 4.28
N GLN A 18 -5.94 -9.13 3.86
CA GLN A 18 -4.93 -9.19 2.78
C GLN A 18 -5.50 -8.72 1.43
N ASP A 19 -6.68 -9.18 1.05
CA ASP A 19 -7.32 -8.82 -0.23
C ASP A 19 -7.64 -7.31 -0.29
N LYS A 20 -8.10 -6.74 0.82
CA LYS A 20 -8.34 -5.30 0.97
C LYS A 20 -7.04 -4.49 0.92
N GLN A 21 -5.96 -4.99 1.52
CA GLN A 21 -4.64 -4.32 1.49
C GLN A 21 -4.02 -4.32 0.09
N LEU A 22 -4.15 -5.44 -0.64
CA LEU A 22 -3.73 -5.58 -2.03
C LEU A 22 -4.52 -4.62 -2.92
N SER A 23 -5.84 -4.54 -2.73
CA SER A 23 -6.72 -3.61 -3.44
C SER A 23 -6.33 -2.15 -3.21
N GLN A 24 -6.06 -1.76 -1.95
CA GLN A 24 -5.65 -0.38 -1.64
C GLN A 24 -4.28 -0.01 -2.22
N ASN A 25 -3.31 -0.93 -2.19
CA ASN A 25 -2.00 -0.69 -2.82
C ASN A 25 -2.16 -0.51 -4.33
N HIS A 26 -2.97 -1.36 -4.96
CA HIS A 26 -3.23 -1.27 -6.39
C HIS A 26 -3.87 0.06 -6.78
N ILE A 27 -4.86 0.54 -6.00
CA ILE A 27 -5.49 1.86 -6.21
C ILE A 27 -4.46 2.99 -6.07
N LEU A 28 -3.59 2.92 -5.04
CA LEU A 28 -2.54 3.92 -4.83
C LEU A 28 -1.55 3.97 -6.00
N ILE A 29 -1.11 2.81 -6.48
CA ILE A 29 -0.20 2.69 -7.63
C ILE A 29 -0.85 3.29 -8.87
N GLN A 30 -2.11 2.94 -9.16
CA GLN A 30 -2.86 3.48 -10.30
C GLN A 30 -3.00 5.00 -10.22
N ASN A 31 -3.26 5.55 -9.04
CA ASN A 31 -3.37 7.00 -8.85
C ASN A 31 -2.03 7.71 -9.06
N LEU A 32 -0.93 7.14 -8.57
CA LEU A 32 0.41 7.68 -8.82
C LEU A 32 0.75 7.68 -10.32
N ILE A 33 0.45 6.58 -11.02
CA ILE A 33 0.67 6.48 -12.48
C ILE A 33 -0.16 7.52 -13.23
N ARG A 34 -1.45 7.68 -12.86
CA ARG A 34 -2.33 8.71 -13.44
C ARG A 34 -1.81 10.13 -13.20
N ALA A 35 -1.13 10.36 -12.09
CA ALA A 35 -0.47 11.62 -11.76
C ALA A 35 0.92 11.78 -12.40
N GLY A 36 1.25 10.99 -13.43
CA GLY A 36 2.49 11.11 -14.20
C GLY A 36 3.72 10.48 -13.56
N VAL A 37 3.56 9.69 -12.49
CA VAL A 37 4.67 8.95 -11.88
C VAL A 37 4.97 7.70 -12.71
N PRO A 38 6.24 7.41 -13.05
CA PRO A 38 6.60 6.17 -13.72
C PRO A 38 6.12 4.95 -12.93
N SER A 39 5.63 3.93 -13.63
CA SER A 39 5.08 2.73 -12.99
C SER A 39 6.05 2.11 -11.98
N GLU A 40 7.33 2.04 -12.31
CA GLU A 40 8.37 1.50 -11.43
C GLU A 40 8.52 2.31 -10.13
N GLU A 41 8.56 3.64 -10.21
CA GLU A 41 8.59 4.52 -9.03
C GLU A 41 7.28 4.40 -8.23
N ALA A 42 6.14 4.25 -8.88
CA ALA A 42 4.84 4.08 -8.22
C ALA A 42 4.75 2.78 -7.40
N TYR A 43 5.26 1.66 -7.94
CA TYR A 43 5.33 0.38 -7.21
C TYR A 43 6.27 0.47 -6.00
N GLN A 44 7.36 1.24 -6.10
CA GLN A 44 8.29 1.43 -4.99
C GLN A 44 7.72 2.35 -3.91
N VAL A 45 7.02 3.42 -4.28
CA VAL A 45 6.53 4.45 -3.33
C VAL A 45 5.22 4.06 -2.65
N ALA A 46 4.32 3.34 -3.33
CA ALA A 46 3.04 2.93 -2.75
C ALA A 46 3.13 2.21 -1.39
N PRO A 47 4.03 1.22 -1.17
CA PRO A 47 4.20 0.61 0.14
C PRO A 47 4.88 1.54 1.15
N LEU A 48 5.74 2.47 0.71
CA LEU A 48 6.39 3.45 1.58
C LEU A 48 5.39 4.44 2.17
N LEU A 49 4.35 4.82 1.42
CA LEU A 49 3.31 5.72 1.91
C LEU A 49 2.54 5.16 3.12
N LYS A 50 2.50 3.83 3.26
CA LYS A 50 1.87 3.15 4.40
C LYS A 50 2.82 2.88 5.56
N LYS A 51 4.13 2.96 5.35
CA LYS A 51 5.12 2.83 6.43
C LYS A 51 5.05 4.05 7.36
N VAL A 52 5.00 3.77 8.66
CA VAL A 52 5.05 4.78 9.74
C VAL A 52 6.47 5.30 9.95
N GLN A 53 7.47 4.41 9.85
CA GLN A 53 8.89 4.79 9.91
C GLN A 53 9.52 4.53 8.54
N ARG A 54 10.15 5.57 7.99
CA ARG A 54 10.85 5.55 6.71
C ARG A 54 12.32 5.86 6.93
N SER A 55 13.20 5.21 6.18
CA SER A 55 14.60 5.64 6.12
C SER A 55 14.70 7.00 5.41
N PRO A 56 15.82 7.73 5.58
CA PRO A 56 16.06 9.00 4.87
C PRO A 56 15.94 8.86 3.35
N ASP A 57 16.40 7.74 2.79
CA ASP A 57 16.30 7.45 1.35
C ASP A 57 14.85 7.19 0.90
N GLU A 58 14.09 6.44 1.70
CA GLU A 58 12.66 6.21 1.45
C GLU A 58 11.87 7.54 1.50
N GLU A 59 12.21 8.41 2.45
CA GLU A 59 11.58 9.73 2.57
C GLU A 59 11.94 10.65 1.39
N ALA A 60 13.20 10.63 0.95
CA ALA A 60 13.65 11.37 -0.22
C ALA A 60 12.90 10.91 -1.49
N LEU A 61 12.71 9.60 -1.67
CA LEU A 61 11.96 9.05 -2.79
C LEU A 61 10.48 9.48 -2.76
N VAL A 62 9.83 9.40 -1.59
CA VAL A 62 8.45 9.86 -1.41
C VAL A 62 8.33 11.36 -1.72
N LYS A 63 9.26 12.19 -1.22
CA LYS A 63 9.28 13.64 -1.50
C LYS A 63 9.47 13.95 -2.97
N LYS A 64 10.39 13.24 -3.66
CA LYS A 64 10.61 13.39 -5.10
C LYS A 64 9.33 13.12 -5.89
N VAL A 65 8.64 12.03 -5.57
CA VAL A 65 7.36 11.67 -6.21
C VAL A 65 6.28 12.70 -5.89
N TRP A 66 6.19 13.17 -4.65
CA TRP A 66 5.22 14.19 -4.25
C TRP A 66 5.39 15.52 -5.00
N LEU A 67 6.64 15.98 -5.17
CA LEU A 67 6.94 17.19 -5.94
C LEU A 67 6.47 17.04 -7.39
N ARG A 68 6.69 15.87 -7.98
CA ARG A 68 6.29 15.59 -9.37
C ARG A 68 4.78 15.65 -9.55
N VAL A 69 4.03 15.03 -8.63
CA VAL A 69 2.56 15.05 -8.63
C VAL A 69 2.01 16.46 -8.41
N ARG A 70 2.64 17.26 -7.55
CA ARG A 70 2.21 18.64 -7.25
C ARG A 70 2.46 19.63 -8.39
N SER A 71 3.43 19.36 -9.26
CA SER A 71 3.80 20.25 -10.37
C SER A 71 2.98 19.99 -11.66
N GLN A 72 2.04 19.05 -11.64
CA GLN A 72 1.02 18.87 -12.68
C GLN A 72 -0.23 19.70 -12.38
#